data_AF-Q7U6A8-F1
#
_entry.id   AF-Q7U6A8-F1
#
_cell.length_a   1.000
_cell.length_b   1.000
_cell.length_c   1.000
_cell.angle_alpha   90.00
_cell.angle_beta   90.00
_cell.angle_gamma   90.00
#
_symmetry.space_group_name_H-M   'P 1'
#
loop_
_entity.id
_entity.type
_entity.pdbx_description
1 polymer ?
#
loop_
_entity_poly.entity_id
_entity_poly.type
_entity_poly.pdbx_seq_one_letter_code
_entity_poly.pdbx_strand_id
1 'polypeptide(L)' 'MPSTAVQQFLLHLSRDPLLQVKVQAAITADEVAMLAQELGYAVSGSDLLLLDGQHEAGIRVTRVDHPGEYPGRYY' A
#
# COMPACT_ATOMS: atom_id res chain seq x y z
N MET A 1 18.52 -9.22 -7.68
CA MET A 1 17.19 -9.07 -8.31
C MET A 1 16.83 -7.60 -8.23
N PRO A 2 16.47 -6.91 -9.33
CA PRO A 2 16.04 -5.52 -9.21
C PRO A 2 14.81 -5.48 -8.32
N SER A 3 14.87 -4.70 -7.24
CA SER A 3 13.71 -4.40 -6.41
C SER A 3 12.66 -3.78 -7.31
N THR A 4 11.50 -4.41 -7.44
CA THR A 4 10.39 -3.89 -8.22
C THR A 4 9.98 -2.51 -7.69
N ALA A 5 9.38 -1.67 -8.53
CA ALA A 5 8.88 -0.35 -8.10
C ALA A 5 7.96 -0.48 -6.86
N VAL A 6 7.20 -1.58 -6.77
CA VAL A 6 6.36 -1.89 -5.62
C VAL A 6 7.17 -2.18 -4.36
N GLN A 7 8.25 -2.97 -4.44
CA GLN A 7 9.13 -3.19 -3.29
C GLN A 7 9.74 -1.88 -2.77
N GLN A 8 10.16 -0.99 -3.67
CA GLN A 8 10.70 0.32 -3.27
C GLN A 8 9.63 1.19 -2.60
N PHE A 9 8.40 1.18 -3.11
CA PHE A 9 7.26 1.84 -2.49
C PHE A 9 6.96 1.27 -1.10
N LEU A 10 6.92 -0.06 -0.93
CA LEU A 10 6.68 -0.70 0.37
C LEU A 10 7.79 -0.37 1.38
N LEU A 11 9.06 -0.35 0.95
CA LEU A 11 10.17 0.07 1.81
C LEU A 11 10.04 1.54 2.25
N HIS A 12 9.56 2.41 1.37
CA HIS A 12 9.29 3.80 1.71
C HIS A 12 8.08 3.92 2.65
N LEU A 13 6.99 3.19 2.38
CA LEU A 13 5.81 3.08 3.22
C LEU A 13 6.16 2.65 4.65
N SER A 14 6.99 1.63 4.82
CA SER A 14 7.46 1.19 6.15
C SER A 14 8.22 2.26 6.94
N ARG A 15 8.82 3.24 6.26
CA ARG A 15 9.61 4.30 6.88
C ARG A 15 8.83 5.60 7.07
N ASP A 16 7.74 5.78 6.35
CA ASP A 16 6.92 6.99 6.38
C ASP A 16 5.53 6.74 7.01
N PRO A 17 5.32 7.13 8.28
CA PRO A 17 4.05 6.93 8.95
C PRO A 17 2.90 7.79 8.38
N LEU A 18 3.18 8.94 7.76
CA LEU A 18 2.14 9.74 7.10
C LEU A 18 1.65 9.04 5.84
N LEU A 19 2.56 8.44 5.08
CA LEU A 19 2.19 7.64 3.93
C LEU A 19 1.40 6.39 4.35
N GLN A 20 1.73 5.77 5.48
CA GLN A 20 0.93 4.67 6.03
C GLN A 20 -0.49 5.10 6.34
N VAL A 21 -0.71 6.29 6.90
CA VAL A 21 -2.07 6.80 7.16
C VAL A 21 -2.82 7.05 5.84
N LYS A 22 -2.15 7.60 4.82
CA LYS A 22 -2.74 7.80 3.49
C LYS A 22 -3.12 6.48 2.81
N VAL A 23 -2.24 5.48 2.85
CA VAL A 23 -2.49 4.14 2.30
C VAL A 23 -3.57 3.41 3.08
N GLN A 24 -3.63 3.58 4.40
CA GLN A 24 -4.74 3.06 5.21
C GLN A 24 -6.06 3.78 4.93
N ALA A 25 -6.04 5.05 4.53
CA ALA A 25 -7.25 5.77 4.15
C ALA A 25 -7.74 5.38 2.74
N ALA A 26 -6.86 4.79 1.91
CA ALA A 26 -7.22 4.27 0.60
C ALA A 26 -8.05 2.98 0.75
N ILE A 27 -9.19 2.93 0.07
CA ILE A 27 -10.14 1.82 0.17
C ILE A 27 -9.78 0.72 -0.84
N THR A 28 -9.12 1.09 -1.93
CA THR A 28 -8.80 0.20 -3.04
C THR A 28 -7.30 0.16 -3.36
N ALA A 29 -6.87 -0.97 -3.95
CA ALA A 29 -5.49 -1.11 -4.44
C ALA A 29 -5.14 -0.06 -5.52
N ASP A 30 -6.13 0.40 -6.30
CA ASP A 30 -5.94 1.44 -7.30
C ASP A 30 -5.59 2.79 -6.66
N GLU A 31 -6.28 3.16 -5.57
CA GLU A 31 -5.95 4.37 -4.80
C GLU A 31 -4.55 4.32 -4.20
N VAL A 32 -4.12 3.16 -3.70
CA VAL A 32 -2.76 2.96 -3.22
C VAL A 32 -1.74 3.08 -4.36
N ALA A 33 -2.06 2.55 -5.55
CA ALA A 33 -1.23 2.71 -6.74
C ALA A 33 -1.15 4.17 -7.19
N MET A 34 -2.22 4.95 -7.09
CA MET A 34 -2.19 6.40 -7.36
C MET A 34 -1.23 7.11 -6.41
N LEU A 35 -1.30 6.84 -5.10
CA LEU A 35 -0.37 7.41 -4.11
C LEU A 35 1.10 7.05 -4.43
N ALA A 36 1.35 5.81 -4.87
CA ALA A 36 2.69 5.38 -5.28
C ALA A 36 3.16 6.10 -6.55
N GLN A 37 2.27 6.29 -7.54
CA GLN A 37 2.55 7.02 -8.77
C GLN A 37 2.83 8.50 -8.52
N GLU A 38 2.12 9.14 -7.59
CA GLU A 38 2.38 10.53 -7.17
C GLU A 38 3.79 10.70 -6.59
N LEU A 39 4.33 9.65 -5.97
CA LEU A 39 5.71 9.61 -5.45
C LEU A 39 6.76 9.23 -6.52
N GLY A 40 6.32 8.95 -7.76
CA GLY A 40 7.18 8.58 -8.88
C GLY A 40 7.46 7.07 -9.00
N TYR A 41 6.74 6.22 -8.27
CA TYR A 41 6.85 4.78 -8.41
C TYR A 41 5.92 4.26 -9.51
N ALA A 42 6.45 3.45 -10.43
CA ALA A 42 5.67 2.78 -11.47
C ALA A 42 4.93 1.55 -10.90
N VAL A 43 3.94 1.81 -10.06
CA VAL A 43 3.10 0.79 -9.39
C VAL A 43 1.69 0.85 -9.94
N SER A 44 1.12 -0.30 -10.29
CA SER A 44 -0.27 -0.41 -10.72
C SER A 44 -1.10 -1.15 -9.67
N GLY A 45 -2.42 -0.94 -9.66
CA GLY A 45 -3.33 -1.71 -8.80
C GLY A 45 -3.20 -3.22 -9.03
N SER A 46 -2.97 -3.65 -10.28
CA SER A 46 -2.69 -5.04 -10.64
C SER A 46 -1.41 -5.59 -10.00
N ASP A 47 -0.34 -4.79 -9.92
CA ASP A 47 0.91 -5.18 -9.28
C ASP A 47 0.71 -5.37 -7.76
N LEU A 48 -0.12 -4.54 -7.14
CA LEU A 48 -0.49 -4.68 -5.73
C LEU A 48 -1.36 -5.90 -5.49
N LEU A 49 -2.27 -6.24 -6.42
CA LEU A 49 -3.08 -7.45 -6.37
C LEU A 49 -2.25 -8.72 -6.60
N LEU A 50 -1.19 -8.66 -7.41
CA LEU A 50 -0.25 -9.78 -7.57
C LEU A 50 0.53 -10.06 -6.28
N LEU A 51 0.70 -9.05 -5.43
CA LEU A 51 1.31 -9.18 -4.11
C LEU A 51 0.31 -9.58 -3.02
N ASP A 52 -1.00 -9.60 -3.32
CA ASP A 52 -2.02 -10.07 -2.39
C ASP A 52 -1.74 -11.54 -2.02
N GLY A 53 -1.46 -11.77 -0.74
CA GLY A 53 -1.05 -13.09 -0.24
C GLY A 53 0.46 -13.36 -0.24
N GLN A 54 1.30 -12.45 -0.73
CA GLN A 54 2.76 -12.53 -0.62
C GLN A 54 3.29 -11.68 0.55
N HIS A 55 4.28 -12.21 1.29
CA HIS A 55 4.98 -11.49 2.36
C HIS A 55 6.26 -10.89 1.78
N GLU A 56 6.25 -9.59 1.48
CA GLU A 56 7.43 -8.90 0.95
C GLU A 56 7.91 -7.83 1.93
N ALA A 57 9.22 -7.80 2.19
CA ALA A 57 9.91 -6.81 3.03
C ALA A 57 9.39 -6.67 4.48
N GLY A 58 8.73 -7.71 5.03
CA GLY A 58 8.15 -7.68 6.38
C GLY A 58 6.78 -6.99 6.47
N ILE A 59 6.25 -6.50 5.34
CA ILE A 59 4.88 -6.01 5.25
C ILE A 59 3.98 -7.16 4.81
N ARG A 60 3.00 -7.49 5.65
CA ARG A 60 1.95 -8.43 5.27
C ARG A 60 0.90 -7.67 4.45
N VAL A 61 0.92 -7.85 3.13
CA VAL A 61 -0.14 -7.36 2.26
C VAL A 61 -1.29 -8.37 2.35
N THR A 62 -2.35 -7.99 3.04
CA THR A 62 -3.60 -8.75 3.10
C THR A 62 -4.70 -7.93 2.47
N ARG A 63 -5.44 -8.54 1.54
CA ARG A 63 -6.75 -8.05 1.14
C ARG A 63 -7.60 -7.83 2.38
N VAL A 64 -7.85 -6.57 2.69
CA VAL A 64 -8.87 -6.23 3.67
C VAL A 64 -10.19 -6.34 2.92
N ASP A 65 -10.84 -7.50 3.04
CA ASP A 65 -12.29 -7.58 2.85
C ASP A 65 -12.87 -6.65 3.92
N HIS A 66 -13.36 -5.47 3.53
CA HIS A 66 -13.92 -4.50 4.44
C HIS A 66 -15.41 -4.82 4.69
N PRO A 67 -15.82 -5.48 5.79
CA PRO A 67 -17.08 -5.10 6.42
C PRO A 67 -16.79 -3.79 7.15
N GLY A 68 -17.53 -2.73 6.82
CA GLY A 68 -17.15 -1.37 7.17
C GLY A 68 -16.86 -1.15 8.66
N GLU A 69 -15.74 -0.50 8.95
CA GLU A 69 -15.56 0.53 9.98
C GLU A 69 -14.08 0.94 10.02
N TYR A 70 -13.80 2.23 9.89
CA TYR A 70 -12.51 2.84 10.22
C TYR A 70 -12.65 3.58 11.55
N PRO A 71 -12.49 2.92 12.73
CA PRO A 71 -12.55 3.61 14.01
C PRO A 71 -11.20 4.24 14.29
N GLY A 72 -11.00 5.47 13.82
CA GLY A 72 -9.72 6.16 14.00
C GLY A 72 -9.74 7.65 13.70
N ARG A 73 -10.90 8.30 13.85
CA ARG A 73 -10.97 9.77 13.87
C ARG A 73 -10.61 10.20 15.29
N TYR A 74 -9.37 10.59 15.52
CA TYR A 74 -8.97 11.24 16.77
C TYR A 74 -9.63 12.63 16.86
N TYR A 75 -10.23 12.88 18.01
CA TYR A 75 -10.69 14.18 18.49
C TYR A 75 -9.50 14.99 19.01
#